data_AF-A0A9X2Y4Y5-F1
#
_entry.id   AF-A0A9X2Y4Y5-F1
#
_cell.length_a   1.000
_cell.length_b   1.000
_cell.length_c   1.000
_cell.angle_alpha   90.00
_cell.angle_beta   90.00
_cell.angle_gamma   90.00
#
_symmetry.space_group_name_H-M   'P 1'
#
loop_
_entity.id
_entity.type
_entity.pdbx_description
1 polymer ?
#
loop_
_entity_poly.entity_id
_entity_poly.type
_entity_poly.pdbx_seq_one_letter_code
_entity_poly.pdbx_strand_id
1 'polypeptide(L)'
;APRTRSGAPLPATGAVAADITAALLDLDASYLAVHGPPGTGKTHTAAQVIASLIGDHGWRVGVVAQAHAVVENLFAGILAAGVDGTRVAKKLNSGNGGWTDITNPQFADFIAGHDGCVVGGTAWDFASATKVPAGSLDLLVVEEAGQFSLANTIAVARAARNLLLLGDPQQLPQVSQGTHPEPVDGSALAWLVDGHHTLPPERGYFLDRSYRMHPEVCRGVSRLSYDNRLRSHADVTAARRLDGVEPGVRTLAVDHRGNATDSLEEAAAIVAALRDLLGTAWTDEDGTRPLGQRDVLIVTPYNAQVVLLRAHLDAAGYDDVRVGTVDKFQGQQAPVVFLSMTASSIDDVPRGIAFLLNRNRLNVAVSRAKYLAVIVRSAQLTDYLPGTPDRLVELGAFLSLSTCDTPAG
;
A
#
# COMPACT_ATOMS: atom_id res chain seq x y z
N ALA A 1 6.55 16.40 17.14
CA ALA A 1 7.21 16.91 15.94
C ALA A 1 8.62 16.34 15.83
N PRO A 2 9.16 16.14 14.61
CA PRO A 2 10.58 15.97 14.36
C PRO A 2 11.42 17.04 15.05
N ARG A 3 12.59 16.66 15.59
CA ARG A 3 13.55 17.61 16.13
C ARG A 3 14.44 18.11 15.00
N THR A 4 14.44 19.42 14.78
CA THR A 4 15.24 20.11 13.77
C THR A 4 16.32 20.97 14.42
N ARG A 5 17.43 21.22 13.72
CA ARG A 5 18.53 22.07 14.18
C ARG A 5 18.13 23.54 14.17
N SER A 6 17.37 23.96 13.17
CA SER A 6 16.87 25.33 13.05
C SER A 6 15.77 25.67 14.07
N GLY A 7 15.05 24.67 14.59
CA GLY A 7 13.82 24.85 15.35
C GLY A 7 12.63 25.34 14.50
N ALA A 8 12.80 25.47 13.18
CA ALA A 8 11.75 25.90 12.27
C ALA A 8 10.75 24.75 11.99
N PRO A 9 9.51 25.09 11.57
CA PRO A 9 8.56 24.12 11.05
C PRO A 9 9.08 23.41 9.80
N LEU A 10 8.48 22.26 9.49
CA LEU A 10 8.80 21.50 8.26
C LEU A 10 8.51 22.36 7.01
N PRO A 11 9.42 22.38 6.01
CA PRO A 11 9.20 23.05 4.73
C PRO A 11 7.94 22.57 4.03
N ALA A 12 7.21 23.48 3.40
CA ALA A 12 5.98 23.18 2.65
C ALA A 12 5.86 24.10 1.42
N THR A 13 6.85 24.05 0.54
CA THR A 13 6.87 24.84 -0.70
C THR A 13 5.96 24.25 -1.79
N GLY A 14 5.54 23.00 -1.63
CA GLY A 14 4.74 22.24 -2.62
C GLY A 14 5.59 21.36 -3.52
N ALA A 15 6.92 21.54 -3.52
CA ALA A 15 7.86 20.63 -4.15
C ALA A 15 8.21 19.50 -3.17
N VAL A 16 7.32 18.53 -3.04
CA VAL A 16 7.35 17.51 -1.97
C VAL A 16 8.72 16.82 -1.79
N ALA A 17 9.38 16.40 -2.87
CA ALA A 17 10.70 15.78 -2.76
C ALA A 17 11.74 16.76 -2.20
N ALA A 18 11.75 18.01 -2.66
CA ALA A 18 12.66 19.04 -2.16
C ALA A 18 12.36 19.42 -0.71
N ASP A 19 11.07 19.52 -0.34
CA ASP A 19 10.62 19.78 1.03
C ASP A 19 11.10 18.66 1.98
N ILE A 20 10.93 17.39 1.58
CA ILE A 20 11.42 16.24 2.35
C ILE A 20 12.95 16.26 2.46
N THR A 21 13.69 16.51 1.38
CA THR A 21 15.17 16.60 1.41
C THR A 21 15.62 17.71 2.37
N ALA A 22 15.03 18.90 2.28
CA ALA A 22 15.36 20.03 3.14
C ALA A 22 15.06 19.72 4.62
N ALA A 23 13.91 19.10 4.90
CA ALA A 23 13.57 18.65 6.25
C ALA A 23 14.58 17.64 6.81
N LEU A 24 15.00 16.66 6.00
CA LEU A 24 15.98 15.64 6.40
C LEU A 24 17.33 16.27 6.73
N LEU A 25 17.81 17.21 5.90
CA LEU A 25 19.08 17.91 6.10
C LEU A 25 19.11 18.73 7.41
N ASP A 26 17.95 19.24 7.83
CA ASP A 26 17.79 20.03 9.06
C ASP A 26 17.50 19.17 10.31
N LEU A 27 17.34 17.84 10.18
CA LEU A 27 17.10 16.99 11.35
C LEU A 27 18.30 16.99 12.33
N ASP A 28 17.97 17.00 13.62
CA ASP A 28 18.93 16.84 14.71
C ASP A 28 18.77 15.46 15.36
N ALA A 29 19.42 14.45 14.77
CA ALA A 29 19.38 13.06 15.21
C ALA A 29 17.95 12.59 15.52
N SER A 30 17.06 12.72 14.54
CA SER A 30 15.61 12.61 14.73
C SER A 30 14.95 11.76 13.63
N TYR A 31 13.64 11.87 13.48
CA TYR A 31 12.87 11.17 12.47
C TYR A 31 12.17 12.15 11.54
N LEU A 32 11.81 11.69 10.36
CA LEU A 32 10.79 12.29 9.51
C LEU A 32 9.80 11.21 9.08
N ALA A 33 8.51 11.47 9.22
CA ALA A 33 7.46 10.57 8.77
C ALA A 33 6.86 11.03 7.44
N VAL A 34 6.65 10.10 6.53
CA VAL A 34 5.98 10.31 5.26
C VAL A 34 4.88 9.27 5.12
N HIS A 35 3.65 9.74 5.25
CA HIS A 35 2.45 8.95 5.04
C HIS A 35 2.09 9.00 3.55
N GLY A 36 2.29 7.89 2.86
CA GLY A 36 2.03 7.72 1.43
C GLY A 36 0.87 6.76 1.14
N PRO A 37 -0.37 7.27 0.98
CA PRO A 37 -1.53 6.50 0.55
C PRO A 37 -1.35 5.74 -0.78
N PRO A 38 -2.29 4.84 -1.18
CA PRO A 38 -2.22 4.08 -2.41
C PRO A 38 -2.03 4.95 -3.66
N GLY A 39 -1.01 4.61 -4.44
CA GLY A 39 -0.75 5.25 -5.74
C GLY A 39 -0.16 6.65 -5.66
N THR A 40 0.27 7.14 -4.49
CA THR A 40 0.85 8.49 -4.34
C THR A 40 2.29 8.63 -4.77
N GLY A 41 2.89 7.57 -5.31
CA GLY A 41 4.28 7.59 -5.76
C GLY A 41 5.30 7.59 -4.61
N LYS A 42 4.92 7.16 -3.40
CA LYS A 42 5.79 7.14 -2.21
C LYS A 42 7.22 6.65 -2.48
N THR A 43 7.36 5.53 -3.19
CA THR A 43 8.66 4.93 -3.55
C THR A 43 9.42 5.80 -4.56
N HIS A 44 8.72 6.41 -5.52
CA HIS A 44 9.32 7.33 -6.49
C HIS A 44 9.82 8.60 -5.82
N THR A 45 9.02 9.22 -4.96
CA THR A 45 9.43 10.39 -4.17
C THR A 45 10.62 10.07 -3.27
N ALA A 46 10.58 8.93 -2.58
CA ALA A 46 11.70 8.49 -1.73
C ALA A 46 12.98 8.26 -2.54
N ALA A 47 12.89 7.66 -3.73
CA ALA A 47 14.03 7.49 -4.61
C ALA A 47 14.66 8.82 -5.04
N GLN A 48 13.86 9.83 -5.39
CA GLN A 48 14.35 11.17 -5.73
C GLN A 48 15.04 11.86 -4.54
N VAL A 49 14.45 11.77 -3.35
CA VAL A 49 15.02 12.29 -2.11
C VAL A 49 16.38 11.63 -1.84
N ILE A 50 16.44 10.29 -1.89
CA ILE A 50 17.65 9.52 -1.63
C ILE A 50 18.73 9.85 -2.67
N ALA A 51 18.37 9.96 -3.95
CA ALA A 51 19.30 10.33 -5.01
C ALA A 51 19.94 11.71 -4.77
N SER A 52 19.16 12.72 -4.37
CA SER A 52 19.69 14.05 -4.04
C SER A 52 20.58 14.01 -2.80
N LEU A 53 20.18 13.33 -1.72
CA LEU A 53 21.01 13.20 -0.52
C LEU A 53 22.37 12.53 -0.80
N ILE A 54 22.39 11.54 -1.68
CA ILE A 54 23.61 10.82 -2.06
C ILE A 54 24.47 11.62 -3.03
N GLY A 55 23.83 12.23 -4.04
CA GLY A 55 24.51 12.97 -5.10
C GLY A 55 25.06 14.31 -4.62
N ASP A 56 24.24 15.08 -3.91
CA ASP A 56 24.53 16.48 -3.58
C ASP A 56 25.18 16.62 -2.19
N HIS A 57 24.97 15.65 -1.31
CA HIS A 57 25.40 15.73 0.11
C HIS A 57 26.26 14.57 0.59
N GLY A 58 26.54 13.57 -0.25
CA GLY A 58 27.39 12.42 0.12
C GLY A 58 26.79 11.53 1.21
N TRP A 59 25.47 11.54 1.41
CA TRP A 59 24.84 10.79 2.50
C TRP A 59 24.91 9.28 2.29
N ARG A 60 25.24 8.57 3.37
CA ARG A 60 25.17 7.11 3.49
C ARG A 60 23.79 6.73 3.99
N VAL A 61 23.03 6.07 3.14
CA VAL A 61 21.62 5.74 3.38
C VAL A 61 21.44 4.24 3.55
N GLY A 62 20.74 3.83 4.60
CA GLY A 62 20.23 2.47 4.76
C GLY A 62 18.79 2.37 4.28
N VAL A 63 18.42 1.26 3.65
CA VAL A 63 17.03 0.91 3.34
C VAL A 63 16.68 -0.43 4.00
N VAL A 64 15.69 -0.40 4.89
CA VAL A 64 15.15 -1.58 5.56
C VAL A 64 13.66 -1.72 5.29
N ALA A 65 13.21 -2.95 5.09
CA ALA A 65 11.80 -3.30 4.97
C ALA A 65 11.57 -4.73 5.50
N GLN A 66 10.31 -5.16 5.60
CA GLN A 66 9.99 -6.54 5.97
C GLN A 66 10.35 -7.55 4.88
N ALA A 67 10.19 -7.18 3.61
CA ALA A 67 10.40 -8.06 2.46
C ALA A 67 11.54 -7.56 1.56
N HIS A 68 12.35 -8.48 1.05
CA HIS A 68 13.44 -8.14 0.14
C HIS A 68 12.95 -7.42 -1.13
N ALA A 69 11.82 -7.86 -1.69
CA ALA A 69 11.22 -7.26 -2.88
C ALA A 69 10.87 -5.77 -2.69
N VAL A 70 10.55 -5.35 -1.46
CA VAL A 70 10.22 -3.96 -1.14
C VAL A 70 11.49 -3.09 -1.20
N VAL A 71 12.59 -3.56 -0.63
CA VAL A 71 13.91 -2.91 -0.73
C VAL A 71 14.35 -2.81 -2.18
N GLU A 72 14.22 -3.91 -2.93
CA GLU A 72 14.62 -4.00 -4.34
C GLU A 72 13.79 -3.09 -5.25
N ASN A 73 12.49 -2.92 -4.95
CA ASN A 73 11.64 -1.97 -5.66
C ASN A 73 12.08 -0.51 -5.43
N LEU A 74 12.49 -0.15 -4.21
CA LEU A 74 13.06 1.17 -3.96
C LEU A 74 14.42 1.33 -4.65
N PHE A 75 15.25 0.29 -4.68
CA PHE A 75 16.53 0.31 -5.39
C PHE A 75 16.35 0.55 -6.89
N ALA A 76 15.40 -0.14 -7.53
CA ALA A 76 15.06 0.11 -8.92
C ALA A 76 14.65 1.57 -9.15
N GLY A 77 13.88 2.16 -8.23
CA GLY A 77 13.54 3.58 -8.25
C GLY A 77 14.76 4.50 -8.13
N ILE A 78 15.71 4.17 -7.25
CA ILE A 78 16.96 4.93 -7.03
C ILE A 78 17.85 4.89 -8.28
N LEU A 79 18.00 3.72 -8.91
CA LEU A 79 18.73 3.57 -10.17
C LEU A 79 18.05 4.37 -11.30
N ALA A 80 16.72 4.31 -11.39
CA ALA A 80 15.95 5.09 -12.36
C ALA A 80 16.03 6.61 -12.11
N ALA A 81 16.31 7.04 -10.89
CA ALA A 81 16.60 8.43 -10.54
C ALA A 81 18.04 8.86 -10.88
N GLY A 82 18.85 7.97 -11.47
CA GLY A 82 20.19 8.28 -11.99
C GLY A 82 21.35 7.94 -11.07
N VAL A 83 21.11 7.25 -9.95
CA VAL A 83 22.20 6.79 -9.07
C VAL A 83 22.90 5.58 -9.69
N ASP A 84 24.24 5.63 -9.74
CA ASP A 84 25.07 4.53 -10.23
C ASP A 84 24.93 3.28 -9.34
N GLY A 85 24.75 2.12 -9.97
CA GLY A 85 24.62 0.82 -9.30
C GLY A 85 25.82 0.40 -8.45
N THR A 86 26.99 0.97 -8.70
CA THR A 86 28.19 0.80 -7.87
C THR A 86 28.05 1.43 -6.48
N ARG A 87 27.16 2.42 -6.33
CA ARG A 87 26.86 3.11 -5.06
C ARG A 87 25.66 2.52 -4.34
N VAL A 88 24.99 1.53 -4.91
CA VAL A 88 23.83 0.84 -4.33
C VAL A 88 24.22 -0.61 -4.07
N ALA A 89 24.09 -1.09 -2.84
CA ALA A 89 24.50 -2.44 -2.50
C ALA A 89 23.50 -3.20 -1.63
N LYS A 90 23.38 -4.49 -1.91
CA LYS A 90 22.57 -5.43 -1.13
C LYS A 90 23.06 -6.84 -1.39
N LYS A 91 22.95 -7.71 -0.40
CA LYS A 91 23.12 -9.15 -0.58
C LYS A 91 22.05 -9.70 -1.54
N LEU A 92 22.48 -10.26 -2.66
CA LEU A 92 21.59 -10.93 -3.61
C LEU A 92 21.11 -12.27 -3.04
N ASN A 93 19.81 -12.53 -3.19
CA ASN A 93 19.23 -13.86 -2.99
C ASN A 93 19.01 -14.58 -4.35
N SER A 94 18.77 -13.81 -5.42
CA SER A 94 18.68 -14.27 -6.82
C SER A 94 18.69 -13.08 -7.79
N GLY A 95 19.19 -13.28 -9.02
CA GLY A 95 19.14 -12.29 -10.13
C GLY A 95 20.27 -11.25 -10.16
N ASN A 96 20.24 -10.34 -11.14
CA ASN A 96 21.11 -9.16 -11.23
C ASN A 96 20.22 -7.91 -11.31
N GLY A 97 20.09 -7.18 -10.21
CA GLY A 97 19.22 -6.00 -10.10
C GLY A 97 19.83 -4.68 -10.59
N GLY A 98 21.06 -4.70 -11.13
CA GLY A 98 21.78 -3.49 -11.50
C GLY A 98 22.39 -2.75 -10.30
N TRP A 99 22.40 -3.35 -9.12
CA TRP A 99 23.12 -2.89 -7.93
C TRP A 99 24.24 -3.85 -7.56
N THR A 100 25.17 -3.39 -6.74
CA THR A 100 26.34 -4.15 -6.29
C THR A 100 25.92 -5.26 -5.33
N ASP A 101 26.35 -6.49 -5.62
CA ASP A 101 26.21 -7.61 -4.70
C ASP A 101 27.27 -7.54 -3.60
N ILE A 102 26.84 -7.65 -2.35
CA ILE A 102 27.72 -7.66 -1.19
C ILE A 102 27.41 -8.84 -0.27
N THR A 103 28.45 -9.42 0.30
CA THR A 103 28.35 -10.45 1.32
C THR A 103 28.25 -9.84 2.72
N ASN A 104 27.86 -10.65 3.71
CA ASN A 104 27.71 -10.18 5.11
C ASN A 104 28.95 -9.41 5.65
N PRO A 105 30.20 -9.85 5.41
CA PRO A 105 31.38 -9.12 5.90
C PRO A 105 31.65 -7.80 5.17
N GLN A 106 31.09 -7.61 3.97
CA GLN A 106 31.43 -6.46 3.12
C GLN A 106 30.56 -5.22 3.38
N PHE A 107 29.52 -5.31 4.22
CA PHE A 107 28.64 -4.17 4.51
C PHE A 107 29.41 -2.99 5.09
N ALA A 108 30.20 -3.21 6.14
CA ALA A 108 30.92 -2.14 6.82
C ALA A 108 31.95 -1.47 5.90
N ASP A 109 32.70 -2.27 5.14
CA ASP A 109 33.71 -1.79 4.19
C ASP A 109 33.07 -1.01 3.05
N PHE A 110 31.92 -1.47 2.53
CA PHE A 110 31.19 -0.77 1.49
C PHE A 110 30.72 0.62 1.98
N ILE A 111 30.11 0.69 3.17
CA ILE A 111 29.65 1.96 3.75
C ILE A 111 30.82 2.92 3.99
N ALA A 112 31.94 2.41 4.52
CA ALA A 112 33.12 3.23 4.82
C ALA A 112 33.85 3.70 3.56
N GLY A 113 33.87 2.87 2.51
CA GLY A 113 34.60 3.11 1.26
C GLY A 113 33.91 4.05 0.27
N HIS A 114 32.67 4.49 0.54
CA HIS A 114 31.93 5.36 -0.35
C HIS A 114 31.59 6.72 0.29
N ASP A 115 31.73 7.76 -0.51
CA ASP A 115 31.16 9.08 -0.24
C ASP A 115 29.79 9.15 -0.92
N GLY A 116 28.74 8.96 -0.13
CA GLY A 116 27.36 8.73 -0.57
C GLY A 116 27.09 7.34 -1.17
N CYS A 117 26.21 6.58 -0.52
CA CYS A 117 25.83 5.24 -0.97
C CYS A 117 24.48 4.79 -0.39
N VAL A 118 23.93 3.71 -0.93
CA VAL A 118 22.78 3.00 -0.37
C VAL A 118 23.18 1.58 0.00
N VAL A 119 22.83 1.14 1.20
CA VAL A 119 22.84 -0.28 1.58
C VAL A 119 21.44 -0.77 1.92
N GLY A 120 21.09 -1.96 1.45
CA GLY A 120 19.77 -2.54 1.60
C GLY A 120 19.81 -3.87 2.33
N GLY A 121 18.85 -4.12 3.21
CA GLY A 121 18.86 -5.32 4.03
C GLY A 121 17.60 -5.52 4.86
N THR A 122 17.64 -6.56 5.68
CA THR A 122 16.60 -6.89 6.66
C THR A 122 16.88 -6.22 7.99
N ALA A 123 15.91 -6.24 8.91
CA ALA A 123 16.13 -5.73 10.27
C ALA A 123 17.35 -6.36 10.97
N TRP A 124 17.67 -7.62 10.68
CA TRP A 124 18.84 -8.32 11.23
C TRP A 124 20.16 -7.70 10.79
N ASP A 125 20.21 -7.20 9.55
CA ASP A 125 21.42 -6.60 9.00
C ASP A 125 21.71 -5.26 9.70
N PHE A 126 20.69 -4.42 9.85
CA PHE A 126 20.82 -3.10 10.49
C PHE A 126 20.89 -3.16 12.02
N ALA A 127 20.39 -4.21 12.66
CA ALA A 127 20.57 -4.41 14.10
C ALA A 127 21.98 -4.92 14.46
N SER A 128 22.71 -5.45 13.48
CA SER A 128 24.04 -6.05 13.66
C SER A 128 25.15 -5.01 13.56
N ALA A 129 25.79 -4.71 14.69
CA ALA A 129 26.91 -3.76 14.74
C ALA A 129 28.16 -4.21 13.96
N THR A 130 28.28 -5.50 13.63
CA THR A 130 29.38 -6.01 12.80
C THR A 130 29.14 -5.77 11.31
N LYS A 131 27.88 -5.75 10.86
CA LYS A 131 27.53 -5.45 9.47
C LYS A 131 27.36 -3.95 9.26
N VAL A 132 26.52 -3.33 10.07
CA VAL A 132 26.22 -1.90 10.01
C VAL A 132 26.60 -1.27 11.36
N PRO A 133 27.80 -0.68 11.48
CA PRO A 133 28.24 -0.06 12.72
C PRO A 133 27.27 1.04 13.17
N ALA A 134 27.16 1.24 14.49
CA ALA A 134 26.24 2.22 15.05
C ALA A 134 26.58 3.64 14.56
N GLY A 135 25.57 4.37 14.09
CA GLY A 135 25.72 5.72 13.54
C GLY A 135 26.56 5.82 12.26
N SER A 136 26.84 4.69 11.58
CA SER A 136 27.61 4.68 10.33
C SER A 136 26.83 5.26 9.14
N LEU A 137 25.50 5.32 9.26
CA LEU A 137 24.60 5.89 8.27
C LEU A 137 24.10 7.26 8.71
N ASP A 138 23.92 8.16 7.74
CA ASP A 138 23.31 9.47 7.98
C ASP A 138 21.79 9.35 8.10
N LEU A 139 21.21 8.42 7.33
CA LEU A 139 19.78 8.16 7.25
C LEU A 139 19.49 6.65 7.17
N LEU A 140 18.48 6.20 7.91
CA LEU A 140 17.84 4.90 7.70
C LEU A 140 16.39 5.09 7.24
N VAL A 141 16.09 4.59 6.05
CA VAL A 141 14.75 4.57 5.48
C VAL A 141 14.08 3.27 5.86
N VAL A 142 12.97 3.36 6.59
CA VAL A 142 12.07 2.24 6.87
C VAL A 142 10.96 2.30 5.84
N GLU A 143 11.05 1.47 4.79
CA GLU A 143 9.98 1.30 3.80
C GLU A 143 8.88 0.42 4.39
N GLU A 144 7.64 0.64 3.96
CA GLU A 144 6.44 0.01 4.52
C GLU A 144 6.38 0.14 6.05
N ALA A 145 6.77 1.32 6.56
CA ALA A 145 6.84 1.61 7.99
C ALA A 145 5.51 1.36 8.72
N GLY A 146 4.35 1.41 8.04
CA GLY A 146 3.04 1.04 8.61
C GLY A 146 2.96 -0.43 9.04
N GLN A 147 3.74 -1.32 8.41
CA GLN A 147 3.86 -2.75 8.71
C GLN A 147 5.12 -3.08 9.52
N PHE A 148 5.98 -2.11 9.85
CA PHE A 148 7.22 -2.37 10.56
C PHE A 148 7.03 -2.09 12.06
N SER A 149 7.11 -3.13 12.91
CA SER A 149 6.87 -2.99 14.35
C SER A 149 7.81 -1.97 15.01
N LEU A 150 7.30 -1.30 16.04
CA LEU A 150 8.07 -0.34 16.84
C LEU A 150 9.34 -0.99 17.43
N ALA A 151 9.24 -2.23 17.91
CA ALA A 151 10.39 -2.97 18.43
C ALA A 151 11.51 -3.13 17.39
N ASN A 152 11.14 -3.50 16.15
CA ASN A 152 12.11 -3.59 15.07
C ASN A 152 12.66 -2.21 14.70
N THR A 153 11.82 -1.15 14.66
CA THR A 153 12.28 0.22 14.40
C THR A 153 13.36 0.64 15.40
N ILE A 154 13.15 0.40 16.69
CA ILE A 154 14.13 0.73 17.74
C ILE A 154 15.43 -0.07 17.56
N ALA A 155 15.32 -1.37 17.25
CA ALA A 155 16.48 -2.24 17.08
C ALA A 155 17.39 -1.78 15.92
N VAL A 156 16.82 -1.32 14.81
CA VAL A 156 17.57 -0.87 13.62
C VAL A 156 17.99 0.59 13.70
N ALA A 157 17.31 1.42 14.50
CA ALA A 157 17.56 2.87 14.57
C ALA A 157 19.00 3.22 14.95
N ARG A 158 19.67 2.36 15.74
CA ARG A 158 21.07 2.51 16.13
C ARG A 158 22.04 2.63 14.94
N ALA A 159 21.68 2.13 13.76
CA ALA A 159 22.54 2.15 12.58
C ALA A 159 22.70 3.55 11.97
N ALA A 160 21.75 4.46 12.22
CA ALA A 160 21.71 5.76 11.57
C ALA A 160 21.52 6.91 12.55
N ARG A 161 21.90 8.13 12.12
CA ARG A 161 21.64 9.35 12.87
C ARG A 161 20.18 9.78 12.77
N ASN A 162 19.59 9.66 11.57
CA ASN A 162 18.21 10.05 11.30
C ASN A 162 17.38 8.88 10.75
N LEU A 163 16.06 8.94 10.93
CA LEU A 163 15.09 7.98 10.37
C LEU A 163 14.16 8.65 9.35
N LEU A 164 13.88 7.96 8.25
CA LEU A 164 12.76 8.27 7.35
C LEU A 164 11.75 7.13 7.43
N LEU A 165 10.59 7.38 8.04
CA LEU A 165 9.50 6.40 8.16
C LEU A 165 8.54 6.58 6.99
N LEU A 166 8.63 5.71 5.99
CA LEU A 166 7.83 5.79 4.78
C LEU A 166 6.80 4.65 4.75
N GLY A 167 5.52 4.98 4.66
CA GLY A 167 4.50 3.93 4.56
C GLY A 167 3.08 4.44 4.67
N ASP A 168 2.17 3.52 4.93
CA ASP A 168 0.75 3.81 5.08
C ASP A 168 0.16 2.98 6.23
N PRO A 169 -0.14 3.59 7.39
CA PRO A 169 -0.74 2.88 8.52
C PRO A 169 -2.23 2.58 8.31
N GLN A 170 -2.88 3.15 7.28
CA GLN A 170 -4.27 2.86 6.92
C GLN A 170 -4.40 1.65 5.97
N GLN A 171 -3.29 1.05 5.54
CA GLN A 171 -3.26 -0.24 4.84
C GLN A 171 -3.11 -1.41 5.83
N LEU A 172 -2.87 -2.63 5.33
CA LEU A 172 -2.78 -3.82 6.17
C LEU A 172 -1.72 -3.63 7.27
N PRO A 173 -2.06 -3.89 8.54
CA PRO A 173 -1.08 -3.91 9.62
C PRO A 173 -0.17 -5.12 9.50
N GLN A 174 0.89 -5.15 10.31
CA GLN A 174 1.71 -6.34 10.45
C GLN A 174 0.86 -7.51 10.98
N VAL A 175 1.04 -8.69 10.41
CA VAL A 175 0.46 -9.92 10.97
C VAL A 175 1.29 -10.33 12.20
N SER A 176 0.82 -10.00 13.40
CA SER A 176 1.38 -10.55 14.64
C SER A 176 0.80 -11.93 14.91
N GLN A 177 1.67 -12.90 15.20
CA GLN A 177 1.26 -14.24 15.67
C GLN A 177 1.24 -14.32 17.21
N GLY A 178 1.75 -13.30 17.90
CA GLY A 178 1.84 -13.24 19.36
C GLY A 178 0.91 -12.17 19.93
N THR A 179 0.19 -12.53 21.00
CA THR A 179 -0.60 -11.57 21.79
C THR A 179 0.32 -10.96 22.84
N HIS A 180 0.38 -9.62 22.87
CA HIS A 180 1.12 -8.89 23.88
C HIS A 180 0.15 -8.01 24.70
N PRO A 181 0.35 -7.86 26.02
CA PRO A 181 -0.49 -6.98 26.84
C PRO A 181 -0.37 -5.52 26.42
N GLU A 182 0.84 -5.11 26.03
CA GLU A 182 1.14 -3.79 25.52
C GLU A 182 1.11 -3.77 23.97
N PRO A 183 0.76 -2.62 23.34
CA PRO A 183 0.66 -2.45 21.89
C PRO A 183 2.05 -2.35 21.21
N VAL A 184 2.89 -3.36 21.41
CA VAL A 184 4.28 -3.45 20.91
C VAL A 184 4.35 -3.89 19.43
N ASP A 185 3.26 -4.44 18.92
CA ASP A 185 3.07 -4.83 17.51
C ASP A 185 2.70 -3.66 16.61
N GLY A 186 2.27 -2.54 17.20
CA GLY A 186 2.03 -1.28 16.49
C GLY A 186 3.30 -0.76 15.81
N SER A 187 3.14 -0.16 14.63
CA SER A 187 4.26 0.47 13.93
C SER A 187 4.57 1.87 14.45
N ALA A 188 5.84 2.28 14.36
CA ALA A 188 6.24 3.65 14.71
C ALA A 188 5.43 4.71 13.94
N LEU A 189 5.10 4.44 12.67
CA LEU A 189 4.28 5.34 11.87
C LEU A 189 2.83 5.44 12.37
N ALA A 190 2.22 4.33 12.84
CA ALA A 190 0.89 4.35 13.44
C ALA A 190 0.85 5.17 14.74
N TRP A 191 1.88 5.06 15.59
CA TRP A 191 2.02 5.89 16.78
C TRP A 191 2.12 7.38 16.47
N LEU A 192 2.79 7.75 15.37
CA LEU A 192 2.88 9.15 14.94
C LEU A 192 1.56 9.67 14.37
N VAL A 193 0.77 8.81 13.74
CA VAL A 193 -0.58 9.15 13.26
C VAL A 193 -1.59 9.29 14.42
N ASP A 194 -1.39 8.59 15.54
CA ASP A 194 -2.03 8.92 16.83
C ASP A 194 -3.57 8.94 16.78
N GLY A 195 -4.15 7.88 16.23
CA GLY A 195 -5.61 7.72 16.11
C GLY A 195 -6.25 8.55 15.00
N HIS A 196 -5.54 9.49 14.36
CA HIS A 196 -6.01 10.16 13.15
C HIS A 196 -6.03 9.20 11.95
N HIS A 197 -6.75 9.53 10.88
CA HIS A 197 -6.64 8.75 9.64
C HIS A 197 -5.47 9.20 8.76
N THR A 198 -4.99 10.43 8.97
CA THR A 198 -3.92 11.05 8.18
C THR A 198 -2.86 11.61 9.10
N LEU A 199 -1.61 11.69 8.61
CA LEU A 199 -0.51 12.19 9.43
C LEU A 199 -0.71 13.69 9.74
N PRO A 200 -0.58 14.10 11.01
CA PRO A 200 -0.59 15.52 11.37
C PRO A 200 0.59 16.26 10.72
N PRO A 201 0.38 17.48 10.18
CA PRO A 201 1.39 18.21 9.41
C PRO A 201 2.64 18.57 10.24
N GLU A 202 2.51 18.72 11.55
CA GLU A 202 3.63 18.97 12.47
C GLU A 202 4.47 17.72 12.76
N ARG A 203 4.01 16.54 12.32
CA ARG A 203 4.70 15.25 12.53
C ARG A 203 5.34 14.70 11.26
N GLY A 204 5.09 15.30 10.09
CA GLY A 204 5.67 14.90 8.82
C GLY A 204 4.80 15.25 7.62
N TYR A 205 4.99 14.50 6.53
CA TYR A 205 4.33 14.76 5.26
C TYR A 205 3.22 13.75 4.96
N PHE A 206 2.09 14.23 4.48
CA PHE A 206 1.03 13.41 3.91
C PHE A 206 0.99 13.61 2.40
N LEU A 207 1.23 12.55 1.62
CA LEU A 207 1.18 12.61 0.16
C LEU A 207 -0.28 12.56 -0.29
N ASP A 208 -0.82 13.70 -0.71
CA ASP A 208 -2.25 13.87 -0.96
C ASP A 208 -2.68 13.59 -2.42
N ARG A 209 -1.74 13.28 -3.33
CA ARG A 209 -2.01 13.04 -4.76
C ARG A 209 -1.73 11.61 -5.19
N SER A 210 -2.76 10.89 -5.61
CA SER A 210 -2.67 9.55 -6.21
C SER A 210 -2.64 9.61 -7.73
N TYR A 211 -1.67 8.94 -8.33
CA TYR A 211 -1.52 8.72 -9.78
C TYR A 211 -2.18 7.41 -10.24
N ARG A 212 -2.77 6.65 -9.31
CA ARG A 212 -3.38 5.34 -9.59
C ARG A 212 -4.88 5.40 -9.84
N MET A 213 -5.64 6.18 -9.09
CA MET A 213 -7.10 6.02 -9.08
C MET A 213 -7.79 7.12 -9.88
N HIS A 214 -8.77 6.74 -10.70
CA HIS A 214 -9.74 7.69 -11.26
C HIS A 214 -10.42 8.47 -10.10
N PRO A 215 -10.73 9.76 -10.26
CA PRO A 215 -11.34 10.59 -9.21
C PRO A 215 -12.49 9.92 -8.43
N GLU A 216 -13.42 9.27 -9.13
CA GLU A 216 -14.57 8.60 -8.48
C GLU A 216 -14.19 7.40 -7.60
N VAL A 217 -13.17 6.62 -7.96
CA VAL A 217 -12.65 5.55 -7.08
C VAL A 217 -11.91 6.17 -5.89
N CYS A 218 -11.06 7.16 -6.17
CA CYS A 218 -10.26 7.85 -5.18
C CYS A 218 -11.13 8.51 -4.10
N ARG A 219 -12.28 9.08 -4.49
CA ARG A 219 -13.25 9.68 -3.58
C ARG A 219 -13.75 8.68 -2.54
N GLY A 220 -14.12 7.47 -2.97
CA GLY A 220 -14.58 6.40 -2.06
C GLY A 220 -13.47 6.01 -1.07
N VAL A 221 -12.27 5.77 -1.57
CA VAL A 221 -11.09 5.42 -0.76
C VAL A 221 -10.71 6.55 0.21
N SER A 222 -10.69 7.79 -0.26
CA SER A 222 -10.31 8.95 0.53
C SER A 222 -11.29 9.23 1.66
N ARG A 223 -12.59 9.05 1.44
CA ARG A 223 -13.59 9.19 2.49
C ARG A 223 -13.49 8.05 3.51
N LEU A 224 -13.23 6.82 3.04
CA LEU A 224 -13.11 5.64 3.91
C LEU A 224 -11.94 5.76 4.89
N SER A 225 -10.78 6.20 4.40
CA SER A 225 -9.51 5.98 5.13
C SER A 225 -8.60 7.21 5.25
N TYR A 226 -8.93 8.35 4.66
CA TYR A 226 -8.01 9.48 4.57
C TYR A 226 -8.67 10.86 4.76
N ASP A 227 -9.79 10.94 5.49
CA ASP A 227 -10.47 12.21 5.83
C ASP A 227 -10.74 13.14 4.63
N ASN A 228 -11.01 12.57 3.45
CA ASN A 228 -11.18 13.33 2.19
C ASN A 228 -9.94 14.15 1.76
N ARG A 229 -8.76 13.86 2.33
CA ARG A 229 -7.50 14.53 1.98
C ARG A 229 -6.81 13.92 0.78
N LEU A 230 -7.04 12.64 0.46
CA LEU A 230 -6.47 11.98 -0.72
C LEU A 230 -7.24 12.38 -1.98
N ARG A 231 -6.51 12.81 -3.01
CA ARG A 231 -7.04 13.29 -4.28
C ARG A 231 -6.35 12.60 -5.43
N SER A 232 -7.03 12.52 -6.56
CA SER A 232 -6.43 12.05 -7.80
C SER A 232 -5.58 13.14 -8.46
N HIS A 233 -4.52 12.73 -9.15
CA HIS A 233 -3.80 13.57 -10.10
C HIS A 233 -4.59 13.62 -11.42
N ALA A 234 -5.43 14.64 -11.57
CA ALA A 234 -6.45 14.71 -12.62
C ALA A 234 -5.87 14.56 -14.03
N ASP A 235 -4.74 15.21 -14.33
CA ASP A 235 -4.12 15.19 -15.67
C ASP A 235 -3.74 13.78 -16.15
N VAL A 236 -3.56 12.85 -15.21
CA VAL A 236 -3.19 11.47 -15.51
C VAL A 236 -4.43 10.59 -15.41
N THR A 237 -5.14 10.65 -14.27
CA THR A 237 -6.13 9.60 -13.96
C THR A 237 -7.53 9.90 -14.46
N ALA A 238 -7.86 11.15 -14.79
CA ALA A 238 -9.17 11.52 -15.33
C ALA A 238 -9.31 11.24 -16.84
N ALA A 239 -8.18 11.05 -17.54
CA ALA A 239 -8.18 10.66 -18.96
C ALA A 239 -8.58 9.19 -19.17
N ARG A 240 -8.55 8.38 -18.10
CA ARG A 240 -8.89 6.96 -18.19
C ARG A 240 -10.37 6.77 -18.44
N ARG A 241 -10.71 5.82 -19.31
CA ARG A 241 -12.09 5.55 -19.71
C ARG A 241 -12.29 4.09 -20.06
N LEU A 242 -13.40 3.53 -19.61
CA LEU A 242 -13.92 2.26 -20.10
C LEU A 242 -15.24 2.54 -20.82
N ASP A 243 -15.32 2.25 -22.11
CA ASP A 243 -16.48 2.64 -22.92
C ASP A 243 -17.79 2.03 -22.40
N GLY A 244 -18.81 2.86 -22.22
CA GLY A 244 -20.12 2.44 -21.70
C GLY A 244 -20.17 2.18 -20.19
N VAL A 245 -19.07 2.37 -19.45
CA VAL A 245 -19.00 2.08 -18.02
C VAL A 245 -18.53 3.30 -17.24
N GLU A 246 -19.38 3.85 -16.37
CA GLU A 246 -18.97 4.92 -15.45
C GLU A 246 -17.92 4.46 -14.41
N PRO A 247 -16.94 5.30 -14.06
CA PRO A 247 -15.94 4.97 -13.05
C PRO A 247 -16.50 5.02 -11.63
N GLY A 248 -15.79 4.39 -10.68
CA GLY A 248 -16.08 4.53 -9.25
C GLY A 248 -16.14 3.20 -8.51
N VAL A 249 -16.78 3.24 -7.34
CA VAL A 249 -17.01 2.07 -6.49
C VAL A 249 -18.49 1.73 -6.53
N ARG A 250 -18.83 0.50 -6.92
CA ARG A 250 -20.20 0.02 -7.10
C ARG A 250 -20.47 -1.22 -6.27
N THR A 251 -21.74 -1.54 -6.06
CA THR A 251 -22.15 -2.81 -5.47
C THR A 251 -22.90 -3.66 -6.48
N LEU A 252 -22.49 -4.93 -6.58
CA LEU A 252 -23.25 -5.98 -7.24
C LEU A 252 -23.88 -6.85 -6.15
N ALA A 253 -25.19 -6.67 -5.94
CA ALA A 253 -25.95 -7.48 -4.99
C ALA A 253 -26.26 -8.86 -5.61
N VAL A 254 -25.98 -9.93 -4.87
CA VAL A 254 -26.22 -11.31 -5.28
C VAL A 254 -27.08 -11.99 -4.23
N ASP A 255 -28.20 -12.61 -4.61
CA ASP A 255 -29.03 -13.32 -3.65
C ASP A 255 -28.44 -14.70 -3.35
N HIS A 256 -28.03 -14.91 -2.10
CA HIS A 256 -27.58 -16.19 -1.58
C HIS A 256 -27.71 -16.23 -0.05
N ARG A 257 -27.80 -17.45 0.52
CA ARG A 257 -28.00 -17.71 1.96
C ARG A 257 -27.10 -18.85 2.43
N GLY A 258 -26.58 -18.75 3.65
CA GLY A 258 -25.81 -19.82 4.30
C GLY A 258 -24.37 -20.00 3.81
N ASN A 259 -23.91 -19.20 2.84
CA ASN A 259 -22.50 -19.16 2.44
C ASN A 259 -21.66 -18.47 3.51
N ALA A 260 -20.52 -19.08 3.87
CA ALA A 260 -19.60 -18.59 4.89
C ALA A 260 -18.23 -18.19 4.31
N THR A 261 -17.51 -19.15 3.70
CA THR A 261 -16.12 -18.97 3.23
C THR A 261 -15.96 -19.07 1.72
N ASP A 262 -17.01 -19.45 1.03
CA ASP A 262 -17.10 -19.57 -0.42
C ASP A 262 -18.57 -19.38 -0.85
N SER A 263 -18.78 -18.79 -2.03
CA SER A 263 -20.08 -18.56 -2.64
C SER A 263 -19.98 -18.81 -4.13
N LEU A 264 -20.73 -19.82 -4.58
CA LEU A 264 -20.91 -20.17 -5.97
C LEU A 264 -21.61 -19.04 -6.74
N GLU A 265 -22.59 -18.42 -6.11
CA GLU A 265 -23.43 -17.37 -6.68
C GLU A 265 -22.61 -16.11 -6.96
N GLU A 266 -21.78 -15.66 -6.01
CA GLU A 266 -20.88 -14.53 -6.25
C GLU A 266 -19.88 -14.84 -7.36
N ALA A 267 -19.34 -16.07 -7.41
CA ALA A 267 -18.41 -16.46 -8.47
C ALA A 267 -19.09 -16.47 -9.85
N ALA A 268 -20.30 -17.02 -9.96
CA ALA A 268 -21.08 -16.99 -11.18
C ALA A 268 -21.42 -15.56 -11.62
N ALA A 269 -21.80 -14.70 -10.68
CA ALA A 269 -22.10 -13.29 -10.95
C ALA A 269 -20.86 -12.51 -11.44
N ILE A 270 -19.69 -12.78 -10.85
CA ILE A 270 -18.41 -12.19 -11.31
C ILE A 270 -18.09 -12.67 -12.73
N VAL A 271 -18.21 -13.97 -13.02
CA VAL A 271 -17.96 -14.50 -14.37
C VAL A 271 -18.91 -13.89 -15.41
N ALA A 272 -20.18 -13.68 -15.07
CA ALA A 272 -21.13 -13.00 -15.94
C ALA A 272 -20.71 -11.55 -16.19
N ALA A 273 -20.40 -10.78 -15.14
CA ALA A 273 -19.92 -9.41 -15.28
C ALA A 273 -18.63 -9.30 -16.10
N LEU A 274 -17.72 -10.28 -15.99
CA LEU A 274 -16.50 -10.32 -16.79
C LEU A 274 -16.78 -10.51 -18.27
N ARG A 275 -17.76 -11.35 -18.62
CA ARG A 275 -18.15 -11.56 -20.01
C ARG A 275 -18.59 -10.26 -20.68
N ASP A 276 -19.28 -9.41 -19.94
CA ASP A 276 -19.79 -8.13 -20.45
C ASP A 276 -18.68 -7.06 -20.54
N LEU A 277 -17.69 -7.10 -19.64
CA LEU A 277 -16.62 -6.11 -19.59
C LEU A 277 -15.45 -6.40 -20.54
N LEU A 278 -15.06 -7.67 -20.67
CA LEU A 278 -13.89 -8.04 -21.48
C LEU A 278 -14.13 -7.73 -22.97
N GLY A 279 -13.10 -7.18 -23.62
CA GLY A 279 -13.19 -6.70 -24.99
C GLY A 279 -13.69 -5.26 -25.13
N THR A 280 -14.29 -4.67 -24.10
CA THR A 280 -14.68 -3.25 -24.08
C THR A 280 -13.44 -2.35 -24.23
N ALA A 281 -13.56 -1.25 -24.97
CA ALA A 281 -12.45 -0.33 -25.18
C ALA A 281 -12.05 0.35 -23.85
N TRP A 282 -10.81 0.08 -23.43
CA TRP A 282 -10.13 0.69 -22.30
C TRP A 282 -9.11 1.70 -22.81
N THR A 283 -9.20 2.94 -22.33
CA THR A 283 -8.24 4.01 -22.63
C THR A 283 -7.52 4.39 -21.35
N ASP A 284 -6.19 4.42 -21.42
CA ASP A 284 -5.32 4.96 -20.37
C ASP A 284 -4.15 5.75 -20.96
N GLU A 285 -3.09 5.95 -20.18
CA GLU A 285 -1.92 6.73 -20.57
C GLU A 285 -1.18 6.15 -21.79
N ASP A 286 -1.33 4.85 -22.04
CA ASP A 286 -0.66 4.13 -23.13
C ASP A 286 -1.54 4.02 -24.40
N GLY A 287 -2.73 4.61 -24.37
CA GLY A 287 -3.69 4.65 -25.48
C GLY A 287 -4.92 3.76 -25.29
N THR A 288 -5.66 3.53 -26.36
CA THR A 288 -6.90 2.75 -26.35
C THR A 288 -6.68 1.32 -26.85
N ARG A 289 -7.15 0.34 -26.09
CA ARG A 289 -7.12 -1.08 -26.45
C ARG A 289 -8.30 -1.84 -25.84
N PRO A 290 -8.62 -3.06 -26.32
CA PRO A 290 -9.59 -3.91 -25.65
C PRO A 290 -9.14 -4.26 -24.21
N LEU A 291 -10.09 -4.23 -23.27
CA LEU A 291 -9.88 -4.68 -21.89
C LEU A 291 -9.63 -6.19 -21.89
N GLY A 292 -8.48 -6.61 -21.40
CA GLY A 292 -8.06 -8.02 -21.34
C GLY A 292 -8.22 -8.64 -19.96
N GLN A 293 -8.06 -9.95 -19.86
CA GLN A 293 -8.18 -10.69 -18.61
C GLN A 293 -7.20 -10.20 -17.51
N ARG A 294 -5.99 -9.82 -17.91
CA ARG A 294 -4.95 -9.31 -16.99
C ARG A 294 -5.28 -7.93 -16.42
N ASP A 295 -6.25 -7.22 -17.02
CA ASP A 295 -6.76 -5.93 -16.53
C ASP A 295 -7.83 -6.08 -15.44
N VAL A 296 -8.13 -7.32 -15.06
CA VAL A 296 -9.06 -7.65 -14.00
C VAL A 296 -8.30 -8.26 -12.83
N LEU A 297 -8.68 -7.83 -11.64
CA LEU A 297 -8.26 -8.40 -10.38
C LEU A 297 -9.47 -8.74 -9.53
N ILE A 298 -9.51 -9.95 -8.97
CA ILE A 298 -10.56 -10.36 -8.04
C ILE A 298 -9.93 -10.63 -6.68
N VAL A 299 -10.47 -9.96 -5.67
CA VAL A 299 -10.01 -10.02 -4.28
C VAL A 299 -11.12 -10.64 -3.44
N THR A 300 -10.75 -11.55 -2.55
CA THR A 300 -11.68 -12.17 -1.59
C THR A 300 -10.98 -12.39 -0.23
N PRO A 301 -11.68 -12.33 0.90
CA PRO A 301 -11.11 -12.58 2.23
C PRO A 301 -10.72 -14.04 2.48
N TYR A 302 -11.23 -15.01 1.71
CA TYR A 302 -11.11 -16.44 2.02
C TYR A 302 -10.39 -17.23 0.91
N ASN A 303 -9.45 -18.09 1.30
CA ASN A 303 -8.77 -18.98 0.35
C ASN A 303 -9.71 -20.02 -0.29
N ALA A 304 -10.78 -20.44 0.40
CA ALA A 304 -11.79 -21.33 -0.19
C ALA A 304 -12.47 -20.65 -1.39
N GLN A 305 -12.86 -19.38 -1.25
CA GLN A 305 -13.39 -18.59 -2.36
C GLN A 305 -12.37 -18.34 -3.48
N VAL A 306 -11.07 -18.17 -3.15
CA VAL A 306 -9.99 -18.09 -4.18
C VAL A 306 -9.99 -19.35 -5.06
N VAL A 307 -10.06 -20.53 -4.45
CA VAL A 307 -10.07 -21.82 -5.16
C VAL A 307 -11.34 -21.95 -6.00
N LEU A 308 -12.50 -21.63 -5.43
CA LEU A 308 -13.77 -21.69 -6.14
C LEU A 308 -13.81 -20.75 -7.34
N LEU A 309 -13.41 -19.48 -7.17
CA LEU A 309 -13.34 -18.48 -8.24
C LEU A 309 -12.39 -18.93 -9.35
N ARG A 310 -11.20 -19.43 -9.00
CA ARG A 310 -10.22 -19.91 -9.99
C ARG A 310 -10.83 -21.03 -10.85
N ALA A 311 -11.46 -22.03 -10.22
CA ALA A 311 -12.12 -23.12 -10.94
C ALA A 311 -13.24 -22.62 -11.87
N HIS A 312 -14.05 -21.65 -11.44
CA HIS A 312 -15.13 -21.08 -12.24
C HIS A 312 -14.62 -20.26 -13.42
N LEU A 313 -13.56 -19.48 -13.20
CA LEU A 313 -12.91 -18.71 -14.25
C LEU A 313 -12.26 -19.63 -15.28
N ASP A 314 -11.56 -20.68 -14.86
CA ASP A 314 -10.94 -21.67 -15.76
C ASP A 314 -11.99 -22.37 -16.62
N ALA A 315 -13.10 -22.80 -16.00
CA ALA A 315 -14.23 -23.40 -16.72
C ALA A 315 -14.86 -22.44 -17.76
N ALA A 316 -14.75 -21.13 -17.54
CA ALA A 316 -15.23 -20.09 -18.46
C ALA A 316 -14.15 -19.60 -19.45
N GLY A 317 -12.93 -20.14 -19.43
CA GLY A 317 -11.82 -19.76 -20.31
C GLY A 317 -11.09 -18.47 -19.90
N TYR A 318 -11.17 -18.09 -18.62
CA TYR A 318 -10.60 -16.86 -18.07
C TYR A 318 -9.32 -17.09 -17.24
N ASP A 319 -8.39 -17.90 -17.76
CA ASP A 319 -7.18 -18.40 -17.08
C ASP A 319 -6.24 -17.29 -16.59
N ASP A 320 -6.19 -16.16 -17.32
CA ASP A 320 -5.29 -15.02 -17.05
C ASP A 320 -5.88 -14.00 -16.06
N VAL A 321 -7.15 -14.13 -15.65
CA VAL A 321 -7.74 -13.26 -14.61
C VAL A 321 -7.10 -13.55 -13.26
N ARG A 322 -6.61 -12.51 -12.59
CA ARG A 322 -5.90 -12.65 -11.30
C ARG A 322 -6.90 -12.78 -10.14
N VAL A 323 -6.79 -13.84 -9.36
CA VAL A 323 -7.60 -14.13 -8.15
C VAL A 323 -6.71 -14.39 -6.93
N GLY A 324 -7.12 -13.88 -5.77
CA GLY A 324 -6.34 -14.02 -4.54
C GLY A 324 -6.91 -13.25 -3.35
N THR A 325 -6.24 -13.41 -2.20
CA THR A 325 -6.57 -12.66 -0.99
C THR A 325 -5.99 -11.26 -1.00
N VAL A 326 -6.52 -10.37 -0.16
CA VAL A 326 -6.05 -8.98 -0.01
C VAL A 326 -4.53 -8.92 0.21
N ASP A 327 -4.01 -9.82 1.04
CA ASP A 327 -2.59 -9.89 1.42
C ASP A 327 -1.68 -10.24 0.22
N LYS A 328 -2.15 -11.05 -0.75
CA LYS A 328 -1.37 -11.47 -1.93
C LYS A 328 -1.20 -10.35 -2.97
N PHE A 329 -2.06 -9.33 -2.93
CA PHE A 329 -2.10 -8.26 -3.94
C PHE A 329 -1.57 -6.92 -3.46
N GLN A 330 -0.75 -6.90 -2.41
CA GLN A 330 0.00 -5.71 -2.03
C GLN A 330 0.85 -5.22 -3.21
N GLY A 331 0.85 -3.91 -3.44
CA GLY A 331 1.52 -3.29 -4.60
C GLY A 331 0.84 -3.47 -5.97
N GLN A 332 -0.01 -4.48 -6.18
CA GLN A 332 -0.66 -4.71 -7.49
C GLN A 332 -1.80 -3.71 -7.76
N GLN A 333 -2.22 -3.62 -9.02
CA GLN A 333 -3.34 -2.77 -9.47
C GLN A 333 -3.91 -3.29 -10.80
N ALA A 334 -5.14 -2.90 -11.11
CA ALA A 334 -5.85 -3.30 -12.33
C ALA A 334 -6.90 -2.23 -12.71
N PRO A 335 -7.21 -2.03 -14.01
CA PRO A 335 -8.36 -1.23 -14.45
C PRO A 335 -9.65 -1.55 -13.70
N VAL A 336 -10.01 -2.83 -13.60
CA VAL A 336 -11.22 -3.31 -12.93
C VAL A 336 -10.86 -4.23 -11.77
N VAL A 337 -11.48 -4.01 -10.61
CA VAL A 337 -11.34 -4.87 -9.43
C VAL A 337 -12.70 -5.35 -8.96
N PHE A 338 -12.84 -6.64 -8.71
CA PHE A 338 -13.96 -7.21 -7.98
C PHE A 338 -13.53 -7.55 -6.55
N LEU A 339 -14.36 -7.20 -5.58
CA LEU A 339 -14.22 -7.61 -4.18
C LEU A 339 -15.40 -8.53 -3.85
N SER A 340 -15.16 -9.84 -3.78
CA SER A 340 -16.14 -10.83 -3.33
C SER A 340 -16.17 -10.84 -1.81
N MET A 341 -17.32 -10.52 -1.22
CA MET A 341 -17.53 -10.51 0.23
C MET A 341 -17.85 -11.90 0.78
N THR A 342 -18.35 -12.79 -0.08
CA THR A 342 -18.49 -14.23 0.12
C THR A 342 -19.57 -14.65 1.12
N ALA A 343 -19.54 -14.13 2.34
CA ALA A 343 -20.49 -14.47 3.38
C ALA A 343 -21.89 -13.92 3.07
N SER A 344 -22.93 -14.72 3.34
CA SER A 344 -24.31 -14.33 3.06
C SER A 344 -24.85 -13.35 4.09
N SER A 345 -24.57 -13.61 5.36
CA SER A 345 -25.03 -12.81 6.50
C SER A 345 -23.90 -12.63 7.52
N ILE A 346 -24.14 -11.80 8.53
CA ILE A 346 -23.22 -11.64 9.66
C ILE A 346 -23.00 -12.94 10.44
N ASP A 347 -24.04 -13.79 10.56
CA ASP A 347 -24.01 -15.04 11.31
C ASP A 347 -23.13 -16.10 10.62
N ASP A 348 -22.95 -15.96 9.31
CA ASP A 348 -22.13 -16.87 8.50
C ASP A 348 -20.64 -16.50 8.51
N VAL A 349 -20.23 -15.37 9.12
CA VAL A 349 -18.84 -14.88 9.08
C VAL A 349 -17.99 -15.57 10.16
N PRO A 350 -17.10 -16.54 9.83
CA PRO A 350 -16.46 -17.37 10.86
C PRO A 350 -15.49 -16.61 11.77
N ARG A 351 -14.96 -15.48 11.29
CA ARG A 351 -14.04 -14.59 12.03
C ARG A 351 -14.73 -13.33 12.55
N GLY A 352 -16.06 -13.29 12.49
CA GLY A 352 -16.90 -12.14 12.79
C GLY A 352 -16.83 -11.03 11.74
N ILE A 353 -17.89 -10.22 11.68
CA ILE A 353 -18.02 -9.14 10.69
C ILE A 353 -16.88 -8.12 10.75
N ALA A 354 -16.26 -7.96 11.92
CA ALA A 354 -15.07 -7.15 12.17
C ALA A 354 -13.93 -7.40 11.20
N PHE A 355 -13.71 -8.67 10.90
CA PHE A 355 -12.66 -9.13 10.01
C PHE A 355 -12.99 -8.77 8.57
N LEU A 356 -14.26 -8.93 8.19
CA LEU A 356 -14.73 -8.77 6.82
C LEU A 356 -14.91 -7.30 6.42
N LEU A 357 -15.46 -6.48 7.33
CA LEU A 357 -15.63 -5.03 7.16
C LEU A 357 -14.43 -4.23 7.66
N ASN A 358 -13.29 -4.89 7.90
CA ASN A 358 -12.07 -4.22 8.34
C ASN A 358 -11.68 -3.12 7.36
N ARG A 359 -11.63 -1.87 7.85
CA ARG A 359 -11.34 -0.69 7.04
C ARG A 359 -10.03 -0.80 6.25
N ASN A 360 -8.96 -1.25 6.90
CA ASN A 360 -7.65 -1.37 6.26
C ASN A 360 -7.67 -2.37 5.09
N ARG A 361 -8.38 -3.49 5.24
CA ARG A 361 -8.56 -4.50 4.18
C ARG A 361 -9.39 -3.95 3.03
N LEU A 362 -10.50 -3.27 3.33
CA LEU A 362 -11.35 -2.63 2.32
C LEU A 362 -10.59 -1.54 1.56
N ASN A 363 -9.83 -0.70 2.27
CA ASN A 363 -8.97 0.31 1.70
C ASN A 363 -7.98 -0.31 0.71
N VAL A 364 -7.28 -1.38 1.13
CA VAL A 364 -6.35 -2.09 0.25
C VAL A 364 -7.04 -2.71 -0.94
N ALA A 365 -8.21 -3.35 -0.78
CA ALA A 365 -8.91 -4.01 -1.88
C ALA A 365 -9.43 -2.99 -2.92
N VAL A 366 -10.17 -1.96 -2.48
CA VAL A 366 -10.78 -0.96 -3.36
C VAL A 366 -9.72 -0.12 -4.06
N SER A 367 -8.64 0.26 -3.36
CA SER A 367 -7.55 1.07 -3.94
C SER A 367 -6.64 0.33 -4.94
N ARG A 368 -6.92 -0.95 -5.25
CA ARG A 368 -6.30 -1.64 -6.39
C ARG A 368 -6.91 -1.23 -7.73
N ALA A 369 -8.14 -0.70 -7.72
CA ALA A 369 -8.83 -0.30 -8.93
C ALA A 369 -8.25 1.00 -9.48
N LYS A 370 -7.88 1.00 -10.77
CA LYS A 370 -7.58 2.24 -11.47
C LYS A 370 -8.85 2.98 -11.87
N TYR A 371 -9.93 2.26 -12.20
CA TYR A 371 -11.14 2.86 -12.79
C TYR A 371 -12.45 2.38 -12.17
N LEU A 372 -12.62 1.07 -11.97
CA LEU A 372 -13.84 0.50 -11.43
C LEU A 372 -13.54 -0.51 -10.32
N ALA A 373 -14.15 -0.33 -9.16
CA ALA A 373 -14.19 -1.32 -8.08
C ALA A 373 -15.62 -1.80 -7.87
N VAL A 374 -15.86 -3.11 -7.94
CA VAL A 374 -17.18 -3.73 -7.77
C VAL A 374 -17.17 -4.58 -6.51
N ILE A 375 -17.94 -4.17 -5.50
CA ILE A 375 -18.16 -4.94 -4.28
C ILE A 375 -19.31 -5.92 -4.55
N VAL A 376 -18.99 -7.21 -4.62
CA VAL A 376 -19.94 -8.29 -4.82
C VAL A 376 -20.33 -8.85 -3.46
N ARG A 377 -21.61 -8.81 -3.12
CA ARG A 377 -22.09 -9.23 -1.79
C ARG A 377 -23.53 -9.68 -1.79
N SER A 378 -23.89 -10.49 -0.80
CA SER A 378 -25.29 -10.64 -0.42
C SER A 378 -25.89 -9.33 0.12
N ALA A 379 -27.17 -9.13 -0.18
CA ALA A 379 -27.96 -8.07 0.42
C ALA A 379 -28.05 -8.23 1.95
N GLN A 380 -28.14 -9.48 2.42
CA GLN A 380 -28.27 -9.82 3.85
C GLN A 380 -27.01 -9.53 4.65
N LEU A 381 -25.84 -9.43 4.00
CA LEU A 381 -24.57 -9.18 4.68
C LEU A 381 -24.56 -7.84 5.45
N THR A 382 -25.32 -6.86 4.96
CA THR A 382 -25.44 -5.54 5.57
C THR A 382 -26.78 -5.32 6.26
N ASP A 383 -27.66 -6.32 6.25
CA ASP A 383 -29.01 -6.23 6.83
C ASP A 383 -28.99 -6.73 8.27
N TYR A 384 -28.30 -5.98 9.14
CA TYR A 384 -28.24 -6.28 10.56
C TYR A 384 -28.11 -4.99 11.38
N LEU A 385 -28.53 -5.04 12.64
CA LEU A 385 -28.33 -3.96 13.59
C LEU A 385 -27.00 -4.17 14.35
N PRO A 386 -26.03 -3.25 14.25
CA PRO A 386 -24.77 -3.35 14.98
C PRO A 386 -24.99 -3.32 16.50
N GLY A 387 -24.35 -4.24 17.24
CA GLY A 387 -24.46 -4.32 18.70
C GLY A 387 -23.64 -3.27 19.48
N THR A 388 -22.77 -2.50 18.81
CA THR A 388 -21.93 -1.46 19.44
C THR A 388 -21.79 -0.24 18.52
N PRO A 389 -21.48 0.96 19.06
CA PRO A 389 -21.23 2.16 18.27
C PRO A 389 -20.11 2.00 17.24
N ASP A 390 -19.00 1.35 17.59
CA ASP A 390 -17.88 1.14 16.67
C ASP A 390 -18.29 0.28 15.46
N ARG A 391 -19.11 -0.74 15.67
CA ARG A 391 -19.66 -1.58 14.59
C ARG A 391 -20.61 -0.82 13.68
N LEU A 392 -21.33 0.17 14.22
CA LEU A 392 -22.16 1.06 13.42
C LEU A 392 -21.32 1.98 12.53
N VAL A 393 -20.21 2.50 13.05
CA VAL A 393 -19.26 3.30 12.27
C VAL A 393 -18.60 2.46 11.16
N GLU A 394 -18.20 1.22 11.45
CA GLU A 394 -17.65 0.29 10.44
C GLU A 394 -18.65 -0.02 9.33
N LEU A 395 -19.89 -0.38 9.69
CA LEU A 395 -20.95 -0.67 8.72
C LEU A 395 -21.29 0.57 7.88
N GLY A 396 -21.46 1.73 8.52
CA GLY A 396 -21.72 3.00 7.83
C GLY A 396 -20.59 3.39 6.89
N ALA A 397 -19.33 3.18 7.28
CA ALA A 397 -18.17 3.42 6.44
C ALA A 397 -18.17 2.50 5.21
N PHE A 398 -18.45 1.20 5.39
CA PHE A 398 -18.58 0.24 4.29
C PHE A 398 -19.72 0.62 3.34
N LEU A 399 -20.92 0.87 3.87
CA LEU A 399 -22.09 1.27 3.07
C LEU A 399 -21.88 2.58 2.33
N SER A 400 -21.02 3.47 2.83
CA SER A 400 -20.72 4.71 2.13
C SER A 400 -19.95 4.46 0.83
N LEU A 401 -19.13 3.40 0.74
CA LEU A 401 -18.16 3.20 -0.34
C LEU A 401 -18.78 3.26 -1.72
N SER A 402 -19.95 2.63 -1.87
CA SER A 402 -20.77 2.66 -3.07
C SER A 402 -22.10 3.30 -2.75
N THR A 403 -22.67 4.02 -3.73
CA THR A 403 -24.12 4.20 -3.73
C THR A 403 -24.73 2.83 -4.02
N CYS A 404 -25.82 2.47 -3.33
CA CYS A 404 -26.58 1.26 -3.70
C CYS A 404 -27.17 1.47 -5.10
N ASP A 405 -26.42 1.09 -6.13
CA ASP A 405 -26.93 0.97 -7.49
C ASP A 405 -27.80 -0.28 -7.51
N THR A 406 -29.09 -0.10 -7.24
CA THR A 406 -30.07 -1.11 -7.62
C THR A 406 -30.13 -1.10 -9.14
N PRO A 407 -30.17 -2.23 -9.86
CA PRO A 407 -30.49 -2.20 -11.28
C PRO A 407 -31.85 -1.50 -11.40
N ALA A 408 -31.94 -0.47 -12.24
CA ALA A 408 -33.24 0.00 -12.70
C ALA A 408 -33.98 -1.24 -13.25
N GLY A 409 -35.19 -1.46 -12.74
CA GLY A 409 -35.99 -2.66 -12.99
C GLY A 409 -36.42 -2.85 -14.43
#